data_AF-A0A558D0F0-F1
#
_entry.id   AF-A0A558D0F0-F1
#
_cell.length_a   1.000
_cell.length_b   1.000
_cell.length_c   1.000
_cell.angle_alpha   90.00
_cell.angle_beta   90.00
_cell.angle_gamma   90.00
#
_symmetry.space_group_name_H-M   'P 1'
#
loop_
_entity.id
_entity.type
_entity.pdbx_description
1 polymer ?
#
loop_
_entity_poly.entity_id
_entity_poly.type
_entity_poly.pdbx_seq_one_letter_code
_entity_poly.pdbx_strand_id
1 'polypeptide(L)'
;MLILLVLIPLECGALEYPNRYNNMAETLFDMMDAFSNAYQRRLHENGRYTDRYQSIPPAYGSPYSGNPYPTPVAPYGPRTSILNGSWQGEGGEILVIRNQQFRIYVDRDNFRDGLLALPQPQILVLQDSETGQARPYEFAESEGRLILRDPMGNILRYIRIGW
;
A
#
# COMPACT_ATOMS: atom_id res chain seq x y z
N MET A 1 2.10 61.47 -9.88
CA MET A 1 2.71 60.75 -8.74
C MET A 1 2.94 59.32 -9.19
N LEU A 2 4.20 58.95 -9.43
CA LEU A 2 4.61 57.75 -10.18
C LEU A 2 5.10 56.70 -9.17
N ILE A 3 4.39 55.59 -9.00
CA ILE A 3 4.75 54.51 -8.07
C ILE A 3 5.62 53.49 -8.82
N LEU A 4 6.82 53.31 -8.28
CA LEU A 4 7.91 52.48 -8.80
C LEU A 4 7.64 51.00 -8.51
N LEU A 5 7.52 50.19 -9.57
CA LEU A 5 7.41 48.73 -9.51
C LEU A 5 8.81 48.16 -9.18
N VAL A 6 9.01 47.73 -7.94
CA VAL A 6 10.24 47.05 -7.52
C VAL A 6 10.18 45.59 -7.98
N LEU A 7 11.04 45.27 -8.94
CA LEU A 7 11.29 43.94 -9.46
C LEU A 7 12.03 43.13 -8.38
N ILE A 8 11.35 42.17 -7.75
CA ILE A 8 11.99 41.23 -6.82
C ILE A 8 12.65 40.13 -7.66
N PRO A 9 13.96 39.89 -7.56
CA PRO A 9 14.60 38.76 -8.22
C PRO A 9 14.14 37.45 -7.55
N LEU A 10 13.54 36.56 -8.35
CA LEU A 10 13.27 35.18 -7.98
C LEU A 10 14.60 34.43 -7.95
N GLU A 11 15.23 34.35 -6.79
CA GLU A 11 16.28 33.37 -6.55
C GLU A 11 15.63 31.99 -6.46
N CYS A 12 15.63 31.28 -7.59
CA CYS A 12 15.28 29.88 -7.67
C CYS A 12 16.41 29.08 -7.01
N GLY A 13 16.28 28.81 -5.72
CA GLY A 13 17.17 27.89 -5.01
C GLY A 13 17.13 26.52 -5.70
N ALA A 14 18.20 26.17 -6.39
CA ALA A 14 18.42 24.82 -6.87
C ALA A 14 18.45 23.90 -5.64
N LEU A 15 17.45 23.03 -5.52
CA LEU A 15 17.43 21.95 -4.55
C LEU A 15 18.55 20.97 -4.92
N GLU A 16 19.73 21.21 -4.37
CA GLU A 16 20.84 20.27 -4.38
C GLU A 16 20.45 19.08 -3.50
N TYR A 17 19.87 18.05 -4.12
CA TYR A 17 19.57 16.79 -3.44
C TYR A 17 20.88 16.03 -3.24
N PRO A 18 21.38 15.86 -2.00
CA PRO A 18 22.59 15.10 -1.76
C PRO A 18 22.36 13.65 -2.18
N ASN A 19 23.35 13.09 -2.90
CA ASN A 19 23.46 11.70 -3.38
C ASN A 19 23.23 10.64 -2.27
N ARG A 20 21.98 10.48 -1.80
CA ARG A 20 21.58 9.43 -0.84
C ARG A 20 21.12 8.14 -1.52
N TYR A 21 20.97 8.13 -2.84
CA TYR A 21 20.54 6.97 -3.61
C TYR A 21 21.58 5.85 -3.68
N ASN A 22 22.88 6.17 -3.61
CA ASN A 22 23.93 5.15 -3.64
C ASN A 22 23.93 4.27 -2.38
N ASN A 23 23.67 4.86 -1.20
CA ASN A 23 23.70 4.08 0.05
C ASN A 23 22.43 3.22 0.25
N MET A 24 21.31 3.57 -0.37
CA MET A 24 20.07 2.79 -0.28
C MET A 24 20.07 1.59 -1.24
N ALA A 25 20.70 1.74 -2.41
CA ALA A 25 20.82 0.66 -3.39
C ALA A 25 21.63 -0.52 -2.85
N GLU A 26 22.74 -0.24 -2.15
CA GLU A 26 23.57 -1.27 -1.49
C GLU A 26 22.77 -2.01 -0.40
N THR A 27 22.01 -1.29 0.44
CA THR A 27 21.18 -1.94 1.47
C THR A 27 20.05 -2.80 0.90
N LEU A 28 19.50 -2.42 -0.26
CA LEU A 28 18.48 -3.22 -0.94
C LEU A 28 19.07 -4.51 -1.53
N PHE A 29 20.30 -4.44 -2.04
CA PHE A 29 21.01 -5.60 -2.58
C PHE A 29 21.33 -6.63 -1.48
N ASP A 30 21.87 -6.17 -0.35
CA ASP A 30 22.17 -7.03 0.81
C ASP A 30 20.91 -7.70 1.38
N MET A 31 19.78 -6.98 1.41
CA MET A 31 18.52 -7.56 1.86
C MET A 31 18.00 -8.61 0.87
N MET A 32 18.05 -8.32 -0.43
CA MET A 32 17.61 -9.24 -1.49
C MET A 32 18.39 -10.56 -1.44
N ASP A 33 19.70 -10.50 -1.23
CA ASP A 33 20.54 -11.70 -1.08
C ASP A 33 20.20 -12.48 0.20
N ALA A 34 19.96 -11.80 1.32
CA ALA A 34 19.53 -12.46 2.56
C ALA A 34 18.18 -13.21 2.39
N PHE A 35 17.22 -12.59 1.69
CA PHE A 35 15.93 -13.21 1.40
C PHE A 35 16.04 -14.38 0.42
N SER A 36 16.82 -14.23 -0.64
CA SER A 36 17.03 -15.29 -1.64
C SER A 36 17.71 -16.51 -1.02
N ASN A 37 18.70 -16.28 -0.15
CA ASN A 37 19.41 -17.34 0.56
C ASN A 37 18.50 -18.10 1.55
N ALA A 38 17.62 -17.39 2.27
CA ALA A 38 16.62 -18.03 3.13
C ALA A 38 15.61 -18.89 2.35
N TYR A 39 15.20 -18.42 1.16
CA TYR A 39 14.27 -19.14 0.29
C TYR A 39 14.89 -20.40 -0.33
N GLN A 40 16.13 -20.29 -0.81
CA GLN A 40 16.89 -21.42 -1.37
C GLN A 40 17.13 -22.52 -0.31
N ARG A 41 17.43 -22.13 0.94
CA ARG A 41 17.64 -23.08 2.05
C ARG A 41 16.41 -23.94 2.32
N ARG A 42 15.20 -23.34 2.24
CA ARG A 42 13.93 -24.04 2.44
C ARG A 42 13.62 -25.04 1.32
N LEU A 43 14.02 -24.75 0.08
CA LEU A 43 13.87 -25.67 -1.04
C LEU A 43 14.80 -26.89 -0.92
N HIS A 44 16.02 -26.71 -0.42
CA HIS A 44 16.98 -27.80 -0.25
C HIS A 44 16.72 -28.70 0.97
N GLU A 45 16.09 -28.20 2.04
CA GLU A 45 15.79 -28.99 3.24
C GLU A 45 14.61 -29.95 3.05
N ASN A 46 13.68 -29.65 2.12
CA ASN A 46 12.49 -30.47 1.86
C ASN A 46 12.76 -31.73 1.00
N GLY A 47 14.02 -31.96 0.59
CA GLY A 47 14.42 -33.06 -0.31
C GLY A 47 15.02 -34.29 0.36
N ARG A 48 15.01 -34.40 1.70
CA ARG A 48 15.71 -35.47 2.45
C ARG A 48 14.86 -36.32 3.38
N TYR A 49 13.53 -36.33 3.21
CA TYR A 49 12.69 -37.25 3.97
C TYR A 49 11.57 -37.81 3.09
N THR A 50 11.81 -39.02 2.59
CA THR A 50 10.91 -40.19 2.49
C THR A 50 11.14 -40.93 1.17
N ASP A 51 12.17 -41.76 1.17
CA ASP A 51 12.25 -42.92 0.30
C ASP A 51 11.97 -44.17 1.17
N ARG A 52 11.15 -45.08 0.64
CA ARG A 52 10.80 -46.43 1.13
C ARG A 52 10.19 -46.58 2.53
N TYR A 53 8.89 -46.88 2.58
CA TYR A 53 8.45 -48.26 2.88
C TYR A 53 7.17 -48.60 2.10
N GLN A 54 7.27 -49.77 1.49
CA GLN A 54 6.34 -50.50 0.65
C GLN A 54 5.34 -51.25 1.55
N SER A 55 4.03 -51.15 1.30
CA SER A 55 3.05 -52.27 1.41
C SER A 55 1.60 -51.81 1.20
N ILE A 56 0.95 -52.41 0.21
CA ILE A 56 -0.50 -52.38 -0.06
C ILE A 56 -1.15 -53.48 0.80
N PRO A 57 -2.29 -53.20 1.47
CA PRO A 57 -3.42 -54.14 1.45
C PRO A 57 -4.80 -53.44 1.34
N PRO A 58 -5.90 -54.20 1.10
CA PRO A 58 -6.94 -53.83 0.14
C PRO A 58 -8.20 -53.14 0.69
N ALA A 59 -8.89 -52.51 -0.26
CA ALA A 59 -10.27 -52.03 -0.35
C ALA A 59 -11.28 -52.36 0.78
N TYR A 60 -12.03 -51.33 1.20
CA TYR A 60 -13.48 -51.41 1.39
C TYR A 60 -14.14 -50.10 0.90
N GLY A 61 -15.32 -50.23 0.30
CA GLY A 61 -15.87 -49.32 -0.69
C GLY A 61 -16.28 -47.91 -0.22
N SER A 62 -16.45 -47.02 -1.20
CA SER A 62 -17.71 -46.28 -1.37
C SER A 62 -17.73 -45.55 -2.74
N PRO A 63 -18.75 -45.74 -3.58
CA PRO A 63 -18.87 -45.04 -4.85
C PRO A 63 -19.72 -43.79 -4.64
N TYR A 64 -19.08 -42.66 -4.41
CA TYR A 64 -19.74 -41.37 -4.60
C TYR A 64 -18.90 -40.51 -5.53
N SER A 65 -19.37 -40.47 -6.77
CA SER A 65 -19.08 -39.48 -7.78
C SER A 65 -19.24 -38.08 -7.21
N GLY A 66 -18.12 -37.40 -6.97
CA GLY A 66 -18.06 -35.99 -6.64
C GLY A 66 -17.26 -35.26 -7.70
N ASN A 67 -17.96 -34.56 -8.59
CA ASN A 67 -17.39 -33.68 -9.59
C ASN A 67 -16.47 -32.64 -8.89
N PRO A 68 -15.16 -32.56 -9.19
CA PRO A 68 -14.31 -31.54 -8.59
C PRO A 68 -14.61 -30.21 -9.30
N TYR A 69 -15.52 -29.42 -8.73
CA TYR A 69 -15.57 -28.01 -9.07
C TYR A 69 -14.20 -27.40 -8.78
N PRO A 70 -13.56 -26.70 -9.72
CA PRO A 70 -12.34 -25.98 -9.43
C PRO A 70 -12.70 -24.88 -8.43
N THR A 71 -12.30 -25.05 -7.17
CA THR A 71 -12.31 -23.96 -6.20
C THR A 71 -11.38 -22.86 -6.75
N PRO A 72 -11.86 -21.63 -6.94
CA PRO A 72 -10.99 -20.53 -7.32
C PRO A 72 -9.93 -20.38 -6.24
N VAL A 73 -8.68 -20.66 -6.60
CA VAL A 73 -7.53 -20.40 -5.74
C VAL A 73 -7.54 -18.89 -5.51
N ALA A 74 -7.92 -18.46 -4.30
CA ALA A 74 -7.83 -17.06 -3.94
C ALA A 74 -6.38 -16.62 -4.17
N PRO A 75 -6.10 -15.53 -4.90
CA PRO A 75 -4.75 -15.08 -5.11
C PRO A 75 -4.18 -14.61 -3.77
N TYR A 76 -3.43 -15.49 -3.10
CA TYR A 76 -2.64 -15.16 -1.91
C TYR A 76 -1.38 -14.40 -2.34
N GLY A 77 -1.59 -13.18 -2.83
CA GLY A 77 -0.57 -12.14 -2.84
C GLY A 77 -1.02 -11.03 -1.91
N PRO A 78 -0.12 -10.36 -1.17
CA PRO A 78 -0.48 -9.17 -0.42
C PRO A 78 -1.07 -8.16 -1.42
N ARG A 79 -2.39 -7.92 -1.33
CA ARG A 79 -3.04 -6.88 -2.11
C ARG A 79 -2.57 -5.55 -1.54
N THR A 80 -1.44 -5.05 -2.03
CA THR A 80 -1.03 -3.67 -1.79
C THR A 80 -2.12 -2.80 -2.39
N SER A 81 -2.86 -2.09 -1.53
CA SER A 81 -3.85 -1.13 -2.00
C SER A 81 -3.14 -0.10 -2.87
N ILE A 82 -3.71 0.26 -4.03
CA ILE A 82 -3.19 1.34 -4.88
C ILE A 82 -3.07 2.66 -4.12
N LEU A 83 -3.86 2.80 -3.04
CA LEU A 83 -3.86 3.97 -2.18
C LEU A 83 -2.71 3.99 -1.17
N ASN A 84 -1.98 2.88 -0.97
CA ASN A 84 -0.83 2.86 -0.07
C ASN A 84 0.21 3.90 -0.52
N GLY A 85 0.75 4.65 0.43
CA GLY A 85 1.75 5.68 0.20
C GLY A 85 1.49 6.96 0.99
N SER A 86 2.28 7.99 0.70
CA SER A 86 2.14 9.33 1.26
C SER A 86 1.63 10.30 0.22
N TRP A 87 0.66 11.11 0.62
CA TRP A 87 -0.13 11.98 -0.23
C TRP A 87 -0.20 13.37 0.39
N GLN A 88 0.10 14.41 -0.37
CA GLN A 88 -0.01 15.80 0.05
C GLN A 88 -1.30 16.39 -0.49
N GLY A 89 -2.13 16.95 0.40
CA GLY A 89 -3.35 17.64 0.06
C GLY A 89 -3.11 19.09 -0.40
N GLU A 90 -4.11 19.66 -1.06
CA GLU A 90 -4.09 21.07 -1.49
C GLU A 90 -3.99 22.04 -0.30
N GLY A 91 -4.49 21.66 0.88
CA GLY A 91 -4.38 22.41 2.12
C GLY A 91 -3.03 22.28 2.83
N GLY A 92 -2.10 21.47 2.30
CA GLY A 92 -0.81 21.18 2.91
C GLY A 92 -0.83 20.02 3.89
N GLU A 93 -1.98 19.40 4.15
CA GLU A 93 -2.08 18.23 5.00
C GLU A 93 -1.43 17.01 4.35
N ILE A 94 -0.87 16.11 5.16
CA ILE A 94 -0.25 14.87 4.67
C ILE A 94 -1.09 13.67 5.07
N LEU A 95 -1.63 12.98 4.06
CA LEU A 95 -2.32 11.70 4.20
C LEU A 95 -1.33 10.56 3.98
N VAL A 96 -1.16 9.69 4.97
CA VAL A 96 -0.36 8.48 4.89
C VAL A 96 -1.29 7.29 4.96
N ILE A 97 -1.22 6.39 3.98
CA ILE A 97 -2.01 5.15 3.93
C ILE A 97 -1.06 3.96 3.91
N ARG A 98 -1.21 3.06 4.88
CA ARG A 98 -0.42 1.82 4.99
C ARG A 98 -1.27 0.72 5.59
N ASN A 99 -1.25 -0.47 5.00
CA ASN A 99 -1.86 -1.67 5.57
C ASN A 99 -3.32 -1.45 6.05
N GLN A 100 -4.15 -0.79 5.23
CA GLN A 100 -5.56 -0.48 5.57
C GLN A 100 -5.72 0.45 6.78
N GLN A 101 -4.69 1.22 7.11
CA GLN A 101 -4.73 2.29 8.08
C GLN A 101 -4.45 3.60 7.37
N PHE A 102 -5.00 4.69 7.89
CA PHE A 102 -4.67 6.03 7.44
C PHE A 102 -4.24 6.89 8.62
N ARG A 103 -3.41 7.89 8.32
CA ARG A 103 -3.14 9.02 9.22
C ARG A 103 -3.05 10.30 8.42
N ILE A 104 -3.76 11.32 8.84
CA ILE A 104 -3.79 12.66 8.24
C ILE A 104 -3.09 13.60 9.22
N TYR A 105 -1.96 14.16 8.82
CA TYR A 105 -1.24 15.19 9.54
C TYR A 105 -1.70 16.56 9.06
N VAL A 106 -2.30 17.36 9.94
CA VAL A 106 -2.55 18.78 9.69
C VAL A 106 -1.26 19.57 9.96
N ASP A 107 -0.56 19.18 11.02
CA ASP A 107 0.80 19.60 11.32
C ASP A 107 1.54 18.45 12.06
N ARG A 108 2.68 18.75 12.68
CA ARG A 108 3.52 17.76 13.36
C ARG A 108 2.83 17.09 14.55
N ASP A 109 2.03 17.85 15.29
CA ASP A 109 1.47 17.45 16.58
C ASP A 109 -0.04 17.18 16.48
N ASN A 110 -0.70 17.75 15.46
CA ASN A 110 -2.11 17.54 15.17
C ASN A 110 -2.28 16.55 14.02
N PHE A 111 -2.71 15.34 14.35
CA PHE A 111 -3.04 14.31 13.38
C PHE A 111 -4.35 13.60 13.74
N ARG A 112 -4.97 13.02 12.73
CA ARG A 112 -6.11 12.11 12.85
C ARG A 112 -5.75 10.80 12.21
N ASP A 113 -5.99 9.69 12.89
CA ASP A 113 -5.75 8.36 12.32
C ASP A 113 -6.98 7.47 12.39
N GLY A 114 -6.87 6.31 11.74
CA GLY A 114 -7.99 5.41 11.64
C GLY A 114 -7.78 4.26 10.68
N LEU A 115 -8.88 3.57 10.43
CA LEU A 115 -8.95 2.44 9.53
C LEU A 115 -9.49 2.86 8.17
N LEU A 116 -8.98 2.19 7.15
CA LEU A 116 -9.35 2.36 5.76
C LEU A 116 -9.97 1.06 5.27
N ALA A 117 -11.20 1.14 4.75
CA ALA A 117 -11.87 0.04 4.10
C ALA A 117 -12.21 0.39 2.64
N LEU A 118 -12.11 -0.61 1.76
CA LEU A 118 -12.51 -0.51 0.36
C LEU A 118 -13.65 -1.50 0.10
N PRO A 119 -14.88 -1.19 0.54
CA PRO A 119 -16.02 -2.09 0.36
C PRO A 119 -16.37 -2.31 -1.12
N GLN A 120 -16.02 -1.34 -1.99
CA GLN A 120 -16.21 -1.40 -3.43
C GLN A 120 -14.99 -0.80 -4.15
N PRO A 121 -14.76 -1.11 -5.44
CA PRO A 121 -13.58 -0.64 -6.16
C PRO A 121 -13.37 0.89 -6.20
N GLN A 122 -14.44 1.68 -6.08
CA GLN A 122 -14.41 3.14 -6.15
C GLN A 122 -14.89 3.81 -4.85
N ILE A 123 -15.20 3.03 -3.81
CA ILE A 123 -15.67 3.56 -2.52
C ILE A 123 -14.60 3.31 -1.47
N LEU A 124 -14.17 4.39 -0.85
CA LEU A 124 -13.23 4.46 0.25
C LEU A 124 -13.97 4.83 1.52
N VAL A 125 -13.84 4.03 2.58
CA VAL A 125 -14.39 4.37 3.89
C VAL A 125 -13.23 4.65 4.83
N LEU A 126 -13.19 5.87 5.38
CA LEU A 126 -12.26 6.26 6.43
C LEU A 126 -13.00 6.24 7.76
N GLN A 127 -12.60 5.34 8.65
CA GLN A 127 -13.13 5.25 10.00
C GLN A 127 -12.13 5.83 10.98
N ASP A 128 -12.53 6.94 11.60
CA ASP A 128 -11.76 7.64 12.63
C ASP A 128 -11.61 6.77 13.89
N SER A 129 -10.38 6.65 14.41
CA SER A 129 -10.06 5.78 15.55
C SER A 129 -10.61 6.33 16.88
N GLU A 130 -10.60 7.66 17.05
CA GLU A 130 -10.97 8.33 18.29
C GLU A 130 -12.49 8.36 18.47
N THR A 131 -13.21 8.70 17.40
CA THR A 131 -14.66 8.91 17.42
C THR A 131 -15.45 7.70 16.89
N GLY A 132 -14.78 6.76 16.21
CA GLY A 132 -15.41 5.63 15.53
C GLY A 132 -16.21 6.01 14.29
N GLN A 133 -16.25 7.30 13.93
CA GLN A 133 -17.05 7.81 12.82
C GLN A 133 -16.50 7.31 11.48
N ALA A 134 -17.36 6.65 10.71
CA ALA A 134 -17.02 6.15 9.38
C ALA A 134 -17.56 7.11 8.32
N ARG A 135 -16.67 7.61 7.47
CA ARG A 135 -17.01 8.51 6.36
C ARG A 135 -16.72 7.84 5.03
N PRO A 136 -17.74 7.62 4.19
CA PRO A 136 -17.53 7.13 2.84
C PRO A 136 -17.09 8.27 1.91
N TYR A 137 -16.25 7.92 0.95
CA TYR A 137 -15.77 8.78 -0.12
C TYR A 137 -15.81 7.99 -1.42
N GLU A 138 -16.24 8.63 -2.50
CA GLU A 138 -15.88 8.16 -3.83
C GLU A 138 -14.42 8.54 -4.09
N PHE A 139 -13.63 7.64 -4.66
CA PHE A 139 -12.24 7.94 -4.96
C PHE A 139 -11.86 7.61 -6.39
N ALA A 140 -10.93 8.41 -6.93
CA ALA A 140 -10.25 8.15 -8.18
C ALA A 140 -8.76 8.41 -8.00
N GLU A 141 -7.93 7.47 -8.46
CA GLU A 141 -6.48 7.59 -8.47
C GLU A 141 -5.99 7.51 -9.93
N SER A 142 -5.11 8.43 -10.32
CA SER A 142 -4.52 8.46 -11.66
C SER A 142 -3.24 9.26 -11.65
N GLU A 143 -2.16 8.70 -12.20
CA GLU A 143 -0.86 9.38 -12.38
C GLU A 143 -0.32 10.02 -11.08
N GLY A 144 -0.50 9.33 -9.94
CA GLY A 144 -0.04 9.85 -8.64
C GLY A 144 -0.91 11.00 -8.11
N ARG A 145 -2.09 11.21 -8.65
CA ARG A 145 -3.10 12.13 -8.13
C ARG A 145 -4.24 11.32 -7.54
N LEU A 146 -4.70 11.72 -6.36
CA LEU A 146 -5.84 11.13 -5.69
C LEU A 146 -6.91 12.19 -5.49
N ILE A 147 -8.13 11.86 -5.88
CA ILE A 147 -9.31 12.68 -5.66
C ILE A 147 -10.25 11.90 -4.77
N LEU A 148 -10.66 12.51 -3.66
CA LEU A 148 -11.72 11.99 -2.79
C LEU A 148 -12.92 12.92 -2.87
N ARG A 149 -14.11 12.36 -3.05
CA ARG A 149 -15.36 13.11 -3.04
C ARG A 149 -16.23 12.61 -1.90
N ASP A 150 -16.62 13.52 -1.02
CA ASP A 150 -17.53 13.19 0.06
C ASP A 150 -19.00 13.10 -0.43
N PRO A 151 -19.93 12.60 0.40
CA PRO A 151 -21.35 12.51 0.01
C PRO A 151 -22.04 13.85 -0.21
N MET A 152 -21.47 14.95 0.30
CA MET A 152 -21.95 16.31 0.09
C MET A 152 -21.42 16.91 -1.23
N GLY A 153 -20.53 16.21 -1.92
CA GLY A 153 -19.92 16.62 -3.18
C GLY A 153 -18.64 17.44 -3.02
N ASN A 154 -18.14 17.63 -1.79
CA ASN A 154 -16.86 18.31 -1.56
C ASN A 154 -15.72 17.43 -2.07
N ILE A 155 -14.71 18.08 -2.66
CA ILE A 155 -13.59 17.39 -3.30
C ILE A 155 -12.32 17.68 -2.51
N LEU A 156 -11.64 16.61 -2.09
CA LEU A 156 -10.29 16.65 -1.55
C LEU A 156 -9.32 16.17 -2.63
N ARG A 157 -8.26 16.93 -2.88
CA ARG A 157 -7.27 16.67 -3.92
C ARG A 157 -5.91 16.43 -3.30
N TYR A 158 -5.25 15.38 -3.78
CA TYR A 158 -3.98 14.91 -3.25
C TYR A 158 -2.98 14.61 -4.37
N ILE A 159 -1.69 14.82 -4.10
CA ILE A 159 -0.56 14.45 -4.95
C ILE A 159 0.34 13.48 -4.17
N ARG A 160 0.78 12.40 -4.81
CA ARG A 160 1.67 11.42 -4.20
C ARG A 160 3.07 12.01 -4.01
N ILE A 161 3.62 11.85 -2.81
CA ILE A 161 4.94 12.35 -2.42
C ILE A 161 5.89 11.26 -1.93
N GLY A 162 5.40 10.03 -1.68
CA GLY A 162 6.25 8.93 -1.19
C GLY A 162 5.54 7.58 -1.04
N TRP A 163 6.31 6.57 -0.63
CA TRP A 163 5.89 5.18 -0.35
C TRP A 163 6.29 4.78 1.07
#